data_AF-A0A496WA06-F1
#
_entry.id   AF-A0A496WA06-F1
#
_cell.length_a   1.000
_cell.length_b   1.000
_cell.length_c   1.000
_cell.angle_alpha   90.00
_cell.angle_beta   90.00
_cell.angle_gamma   90.00
#
_symmetry.space_group_name_H-M   'P 1'
#
loop_
_entity.id
_entity.type
_entity.pdbx_description
1 polymer ?
#
loop_
_entity_poly.entity_id
_entity_poly.type
_entity_poly.pdbx_seq_one_letter_code
_entity_poly.pdbx_strand_id
1 'polypeptide(L)'
;MLNQYQTDSVCHQRVQHLAAIALDVVEALLTDTETPINVRLNAAFRIFELCNADISRDMGQAIIQGIERNARDIEKNAGGLSGLETLLKSNLEKEPAFDKIDDFNKI
;
A
#
# COMPACT_ATOMS: atom_id res chain seq x y z
N MET A 1 11.32 -29.57 43.50
CA MET A 1 10.25 -29.71 42.49
C MET A 1 9.29 -28.53 42.46
N LEU A 2 8.77 -28.01 43.59
CA LEU A 2 7.88 -26.83 43.62
C LEU A 2 8.46 -25.56 42.96
N ASN A 3 9.75 -25.26 43.15
CA ASN A 3 10.40 -24.10 42.53
C ASN A 3 10.43 -24.16 41.00
N GLN A 4 10.49 -25.35 40.40
CA GLN A 4 10.66 -25.51 38.96
C GLN A 4 9.35 -25.15 38.21
N TYR A 5 8.21 -25.65 38.70
CA TYR A 5 6.88 -25.28 38.21
C TYR A 5 6.58 -23.79 38.33
N GLN A 6 7.07 -23.14 39.38
CA GLN A 6 6.90 -21.69 39.57
C GLN A 6 7.74 -20.88 38.58
N THR A 7 8.96 -21.33 38.31
CA THR A 7 9.85 -20.71 37.31
C THR A 7 9.29 -20.88 35.89
N ASP A 8 8.73 -22.06 35.59
CA ASP A 8 8.10 -22.36 34.30
C ASP A 8 6.85 -21.51 34.07
N SER A 9 6.02 -21.32 35.11
CA SER A 9 4.85 -20.42 35.05
C SER A 9 5.24 -18.96 34.81
N VAL A 10 6.30 -18.47 35.46
CA VAL A 10 6.78 -17.08 35.26
C VAL A 10 7.39 -16.91 33.87
N CYS A 11 8.13 -17.91 33.38
CA CYS A 11 8.67 -17.91 32.03
C CYS A 11 7.54 -17.85 30.98
N HIS A 12 6.50 -18.67 31.16
CA HIS A 12 5.36 -18.72 30.26
C HIS A 12 4.61 -17.38 30.18
N GLN A 13 4.32 -16.75 31.33
CA GLN A 13 3.68 -15.43 31.37
C GLN A 13 4.51 -14.35 30.68
N ARG A 14 5.84 -14.37 30.86
CA ARG A 14 6.73 -13.42 30.18
C ARG A 14 6.73 -13.62 28.67
N VAL A 15 6.75 -14.86 28.21
CA VAL A 15 6.68 -15.18 26.78
C VAL A 15 5.34 -14.72 26.19
N GLN A 16 4.23 -14.96 26.88
CA GLN A 16 2.91 -14.48 26.45
C GLN A 16 2.85 -12.95 26.35
N HIS A 17 3.40 -12.24 27.33
CA HIS A 17 3.44 -10.78 27.30
C HIS A 17 4.28 -10.24 26.14
N LEU A 18 5.44 -10.84 25.88
CA LEU A 18 6.27 -10.48 24.73
C LEU A 18 5.57 -10.78 23.40
N ALA A 19 4.82 -11.89 23.32
CA ALA A 19 4.04 -12.23 22.14
C ALA A 19 2.92 -11.19 21.89
N ALA A 20 2.24 -10.73 22.94
CA ALA A 20 1.23 -9.67 22.82
C ALA A 20 1.82 -8.38 22.27
N ILE A 21 2.94 -7.91 22.83
CA ILE A 21 3.65 -6.71 22.35
C ILE A 21 4.07 -6.88 20.88
N ALA A 22 4.57 -8.06 20.51
CA ALA A 22 4.97 -8.33 19.14
C ALA A 22 3.77 -8.25 18.17
N LEU A 23 2.60 -8.76 18.57
CA LEU A 23 1.39 -8.67 17.75
C LEU A 23 0.93 -7.22 17.57
N ASP A 24 0.95 -6.40 18.62
CA ASP A 24 0.61 -4.97 18.55
C ASP A 24 1.51 -4.22 17.57
N VAL A 25 2.82 -4.49 17.61
CA VAL A 25 3.79 -3.89 16.69
C VAL A 25 3.51 -4.29 15.25
N VAL A 26 3.15 -5.56 15.02
CA VAL A 26 2.86 -6.03 13.67
C VAL A 26 1.54 -5.45 13.15
N GLU A 27 0.51 -5.29 13.98
CA GLU A 27 -0.72 -4.62 13.60
C GLU A 27 -0.47 -3.15 13.18
N ALA A 28 0.34 -2.43 13.96
CA ALA A 28 0.77 -1.08 13.62
C ALA A 28 1.52 -1.04 12.28
N LEU A 29 2.42 -2.00 12.03
CA LEU A 29 3.15 -2.12 10.77
C LEU A 29 2.21 -2.36 9.58
N LEU A 30 1.20 -3.22 9.73
CA LEU A 30 0.27 -3.55 8.64
C LEU A 30 -0.63 -2.37 8.25
N THR A 31 -0.92 -1.48 9.19
CA THR A 31 -1.80 -0.33 9.00
C THR A 31 -1.06 0.96 8.66
N ASP A 32 0.26 0.99 8.80
CA ASP A 32 1.10 2.14 8.46
C ASP A 32 1.18 2.39 6.94
N THR A 33 0.60 3.49 6.47
CA THR A 33 0.61 3.85 5.04
C THR A 33 1.95 4.36 4.55
N GLU A 34 2.82 4.84 5.45
CA GLU A 34 4.16 5.34 5.10
C GLU A 34 5.14 4.18 4.87
N THR A 35 4.92 3.03 5.52
CA THR A 35 5.73 1.83 5.29
C THR A 35 5.51 1.27 3.88
N PRO A 36 6.60 0.94 3.14
CA PRO A 36 6.52 0.33 1.83
C PRO A 36 5.61 -0.91 1.79
N ILE A 37 4.76 -0.99 0.77
CA ILE A 37 3.73 -2.04 0.65
C ILE A 37 4.32 -3.45 0.65
N ASN A 38 5.52 -3.64 0.07
CA ASN A 38 6.20 -4.94 0.06
C ASN A 38 6.60 -5.40 1.47
N VAL A 39 6.96 -4.47 2.36
CA VAL A 39 7.29 -4.77 3.75
C VAL A 39 6.02 -5.17 4.52
N ARG A 40 4.93 -4.42 4.34
CA ARG A 40 3.62 -4.75 4.96
C ARG A 40 3.08 -6.11 4.51
N LEU A 41 3.15 -6.39 3.21
CA LEU A 41 2.72 -7.68 2.67
C LEU A 41 3.58 -8.84 3.19
N ASN A 42 4.91 -8.66 3.28
CA ASN A 42 5.79 -9.68 3.84
C ASN A 42 5.44 -10.00 5.30
N ALA A 43 5.19 -8.96 6.11
CA ALA A 43 4.76 -9.12 7.50
C ALA A 43 3.41 -9.85 7.60
N ALA A 44 2.43 -9.49 6.76
CA ALA A 44 1.13 -10.16 6.72
C ALA A 44 1.26 -11.65 6.40
N PHE A 45 2.05 -12.00 5.38
CA PHE A 45 2.27 -13.39 5.00
C PHE A 45 2.92 -14.20 6.11
N ARG A 46 3.92 -13.65 6.79
CA ARG A 46 4.56 -14.31 7.95
C ARG A 46 3.59 -14.56 9.10
N ILE A 47 2.63 -13.67 9.35
CA ILE A 47 1.59 -13.92 10.36
C ILE A 47 0.71 -15.09 9.95
N PHE A 48 0.26 -15.13 8.69
CA PHE A 48 -0.56 -16.23 8.20
C PHE A 48 0.16 -17.58 8.33
N GLU A 49 1.45 -17.62 8.01
CA GLU A 49 2.32 -18.80 8.23
C GLU A 49 2.39 -19.18 9.72
N LEU A 50 2.63 -18.21 10.61
CA LEU A 50 2.75 -18.45 12.05
C LEU A 50 1.45 -18.93 12.70
N CYS A 51 0.31 -18.43 12.26
CA CYS A 51 -0.99 -18.83 12.77
C CYS A 51 -1.39 -20.24 12.32
N ASN A 52 -0.57 -20.89 11.47
CA ASN A 52 -0.94 -22.11 10.75
C ASN A 52 -2.34 -21.95 10.15
N ALA A 53 -2.66 -20.72 9.76
CA ALA A 53 -3.92 -20.39 9.15
C ALA A 53 -3.83 -21.09 7.81
N ASP A 54 -4.45 -22.26 7.70
CA ASP A 54 -4.86 -22.77 6.40
C ASP A 54 -5.57 -21.60 5.77
N ILE A 55 -4.87 -20.91 4.86
CA ILE A 55 -5.43 -19.81 4.10
C ILE A 55 -6.58 -20.48 3.41
N SER A 56 -7.78 -20.28 3.95
CA SER A 56 -8.96 -20.93 3.41
C SER A 56 -8.98 -20.54 1.94
N ARG A 57 -9.40 -21.47 1.08
CA ARG A 57 -9.45 -21.23 -0.36
C ARG A 57 -10.11 -19.88 -0.67
N ASP A 58 -11.10 -19.51 0.14
CA ASP A 58 -11.83 -18.25 0.09
C ASP A 58 -10.96 -17.02 0.43
N MET A 59 -10.12 -17.08 1.46
CA MET A 59 -9.22 -15.98 1.83
C MET A 59 -8.14 -15.79 0.76
N GLY A 60 -7.54 -16.87 0.26
CA GLY A 60 -6.57 -16.80 -0.83
C GLY A 60 -7.19 -16.21 -2.11
N GLN A 61 -8.43 -16.60 -2.41
CA GLN A 61 -9.17 -16.08 -3.55
C GLN A 61 -9.56 -14.60 -3.36
N ALA A 62 -9.90 -14.17 -2.15
CA ALA A 62 -10.17 -12.76 -1.85
C ALA A 62 -8.91 -11.88 -2.03
N ILE A 63 -7.74 -12.37 -1.62
CA ILE A 63 -6.46 -11.69 -1.85
C ILE A 63 -6.19 -11.54 -3.35
N ILE A 64 -6.32 -12.62 -4.12
CA ILE A 64 -6.12 -12.61 -5.57
C ILE A 64 -7.07 -11.62 -6.25
N GLN A 65 -8.37 -11.65 -5.91
CA GLN A 65 -9.36 -10.71 -6.45
C GLN A 65 -9.04 -9.25 -6.11
N GLY A 66 -8.51 -8.99 -4.90
CA GLY A 66 -8.03 -7.67 -4.50
C GLY A 66 -6.86 -7.20 -5.35
N ILE A 67 -5.87 -8.07 -5.60
CA ILE A 67 -4.72 -7.78 -6.47
C ILE A 67 -5.18 -7.50 -7.90
N GLU A 68 -6.06 -8.32 -8.45
CA GLU A 68 -6.62 -8.14 -9.80
C GLU A 68 -7.43 -6.85 -9.95
N ARG A 69 -8.17 -6.46 -8.91
CA ARG A 69 -8.88 -5.17 -8.88
C ARG A 69 -7.89 -4.00 -8.91
N ASN A 70 -6.89 -4.03 -8.02
CA ASN A 70 -5.87 -2.99 -7.97
C ASN A 70 -5.10 -2.87 -9.30
N ALA A 71 -4.77 -3.99 -9.94
CA ALA A 71 -4.09 -3.98 -11.24
C ALA A 71 -4.92 -3.25 -12.31
N ARG A 72 -6.23 -3.53 -12.38
CA ARG A 72 -7.15 -2.85 -13.30
C ARG A 72 -7.31 -1.37 -13.00
N ASP A 73 -7.37 -1.00 -11.72
CA ASP A 73 -7.50 0.40 -11.31
C ASP A 73 -6.22 1.19 -11.66
N ILE A 74 -5.03 0.57 -11.51
CA ILE A 74 -3.75 1.16 -11.93
C ILE A 74 -3.73 1.36 -13.45
N GLU A 75 -4.15 0.37 -14.23
CA GLU A 75 -4.22 0.46 -15.69
C GLU A 75 -5.14 1.61 -16.13
N LYS A 76 -6.33 1.70 -15.53
CA LYS A 76 -7.28 2.79 -15.79
C LYS A 76 -6.69 4.16 -15.44
N ASN A 77 -6.03 4.27 -14.30
CA ASN A 77 -5.39 5.51 -13.86
C ASN A 77 -4.26 5.91 -14.80
N ALA A 78 -3.43 4.97 -15.25
CA ALA A 78 -2.37 5.21 -16.23
C ALA A 78 -2.93 5.71 -17.57
N GLY A 79 -4.06 5.16 -18.03
CA GLY A 79 -4.77 5.65 -19.21
C GLY A 79 -5.29 7.07 -19.04
N GLY A 80 -5.90 7.38 -17.88
CA GLY A 80 -6.37 8.73 -17.55
C GLY A 80 -5.24 9.76 -17.51
N LEU A 81 -4.10 9.39 -16.89
CA LEU A 81 -2.91 10.24 -16.82
C LEU A 81 -2.29 10.48 -18.20
N SER A 82 -2.23 9.46 -19.06
CA SER A 82 -1.77 9.62 -20.46
C SER A 82 -2.66 10.58 -21.25
N GLY A 83 -3.98 10.52 -21.03
CA GLY A 83 -4.94 11.45 -21.61
C GLY A 83 -4.71 12.89 -21.16
N LEU A 84 -4.51 13.10 -19.86
CA LEU A 84 -4.17 14.42 -19.29
C LEU A 84 -2.84 14.94 -19.84
N GLU A 85 -1.82 14.11 -19.94
CA GLU A 85 -0.52 14.47 -20.52
C GLU A 85 -0.68 14.95 -21.97
N THR A 86 -1.49 14.25 -22.76
CA THR A 86 -1.77 14.61 -24.16
C THR A 86 -2.49 15.96 -24.26
N LEU A 87 -3.48 16.22 -23.39
CA LEU A 87 -4.17 17.50 -23.34
C LEU A 87 -3.22 18.63 -22.94
N LEU A 88 -2.34 18.41 -21.97
CA LEU A 88 -1.36 19.42 -21.55
C LEU A 88 -0.37 19.74 -22.68
N LYS A 89 0.16 18.72 -23.38
CA LYS A 89 1.05 18.92 -24.54
C LYS A 89 0.37 19.69 -25.67
N SER A 90 -0.86 19.32 -26.02
CA SER A 90 -1.61 20.01 -27.10
C SER A 90 -2.03 21.45 -26.77
N ASN A 91 -2.09 21.84 -25.49
CA ASN A 91 -2.32 23.23 -25.08
C ASN A 91 -1.02 24.05 -25.02
N LEU A 92 0.13 23.42 -24.75
CA LEU A 92 1.44 24.06 -24.86
C LEU A 92 1.81 24.38 -26.32
N GLU A 93 1.39 23.56 -27.27
CA GLU A 93 1.58 23.79 -28.71
C GLU A 93 0.64 24.88 -29.29
N LYS A 94 -0.32 25.36 -28.48
CA LYS A 94 -1.27 26.43 -28.83
C LYS A 94 -0.97 27.75 -28.13
N GLU A 95 0.30 28.11 -27.95
CA GLU A 95 0.61 29.52 -27.68
C GLU A 95 -0.01 30.37 -28.80
N PRO A 96 -0.81 31.40 -28.48
CA PRO A 96 -1.41 32.24 -29.50
C PRO A 96 -0.27 32.94 -30.23
N ALA A 97 -0.23 32.80 -31.55
CA ALA A 97 0.44 33.79 -32.38
C ALA A 97 -0.20 35.14 -32.03
N PHE A 98 0.51 35.94 -31.24
CA PHE A 98 0.20 37.36 -31.13
C PHE A 98 0.42 37.92 -32.52
N ASP A 99 -0.64 37.94 -33.32
CA ASP A 99 -0.69 38.69 -34.55
C ASP A 99 -0.25 40.11 -34.20
N LYS A 100 0.87 40.50 -34.78
CA LYS A 100 1.43 41.84 -34.64
C LYS A 100 0.31 42.81 -34.98
N ILE A 101 -0.09 43.62 -34.02
CA ILE A 101 -0.87 44.83 -34.26
C ILE A 101 0.09 45.82 -34.94
N ASP A 102 0.42 45.56 -36.20
CA ASP A 102 0.97 46.53 -37.14
C ASP A 102 -0.21 47.24 -37.79
N ASP A 103 -0.73 48.26 -37.13
CA ASP A 103 -1.39 49.42 -37.75
C ASP A 103 -2.04 50.24 -36.66
N PHE A 104 -1.42 51.36 -36.24
CA PHE A 104 -2.11 52.58 -35.80
C PHE A 104 -1.08 53.68 -35.46
N ASN A 105 -0.12 53.95 -36.35
CA ASN A 105 0.68 55.18 -36.31
C ASN A 105 1.07 55.66 -37.71
N LYS A 106 0.04 55.80 -38.57
CA LYS A 106 0.13 56.58 -39.80
C LYS A 106 -1.04 57.55 -39.89
N ILE A 107 -1.08 58.57 -39.02
CA ILE A 107 -1.53 59.93 -39.33
C ILE A 107 -0.71 60.89 -38.46
#